data_AF-A0A0F9WTZ0-F1
#
_entry.id   AF-A0A0F9WTZ0-F1
#
_cell.length_a   1.000
_cell.length_b   1.000
_cell.length_c   1.000
_cell.angle_alpha   90.00
_cell.angle_beta   90.00
_cell.angle_gamma   90.00
#
_symmetry.space_group_name_H-M   'P 1'
#
loop_
_entity.id
_entity.type
_entity.pdbx_description
1 polymer ?
#
loop_
_entity_poly.entity_id
_entity_poly.type
_entity_poly.pdbx_seq_one_letter_code
_entity_poly.pdbx_strand_id
1 'polypeptide(L)'
;MGDRGNIVILQSGMRGRDSGDRIYLYTHWRGSGLPDILAAALARSGNRWNDAPYLARVIFREMIRGDEEGVAGFGISTYEQDNENAILEVDCDKQEVNGVAFDKFIKAHEEGGNW
;
A
#
# COMPACT_ATOMS: atom_id res chain seq x y z
N MET A 1 19.77 -11.56 -2.58
CA MET A 1 19.12 -11.08 -3.82
C MET A 1 17.64 -10.98 -3.52
N GLY A 2 17.03 -9.86 -3.88
CA GLY A 2 15.64 -9.53 -3.63
C GLY A 2 15.32 -8.19 -4.28
N ASP A 3 14.05 -7.84 -4.26
CA ASP A 3 13.54 -6.50 -4.50
C ASP A 3 12.47 -6.25 -3.44
N ARG A 4 12.91 -5.81 -2.27
CA ARG A 4 12.10 -5.81 -1.05
C ARG A 4 11.44 -4.47 -0.84
N GLY A 5 10.17 -4.50 -0.46
CA GLY A 5 9.43 -3.27 -0.21
C GLY A 5 8.25 -3.49 0.72
N ASN A 6 7.80 -2.38 1.29
CA ASN A 6 6.69 -2.33 2.22
C ASN A 6 5.71 -1.22 1.82
N ILE A 7 4.42 -1.53 1.91
CA ILE A 7 3.35 -0.53 2.01
C ILE A 7 2.88 -0.54 3.46
N VAL A 8 2.89 0.62 4.12
CA VAL A 8 2.36 0.76 5.48
C VAL A 8 1.02 1.48 5.44
N ILE A 9 0.02 0.92 6.09
CA ILE A 9 -1.33 1.47 6.13
C ILE A 9 -1.60 1.93 7.55
N LEU A 10 -1.80 3.24 7.72
CA LEU A 10 -2.17 3.83 9.00
C LEU A 10 -3.60 3.39 9.35
N GLN A 11 -3.76 2.82 10.54
CA GLN A 11 -5.06 2.44 11.06
C GLN A 11 -5.58 3.59 11.93
N SER A 12 -6.67 4.20 11.51
CA SER A 12 -7.46 5.10 12.35
C SER A 12 -8.27 4.22 13.32
N GLY A 13 -8.08 4.40 14.62
CA GLY A 13 -8.81 3.62 15.61
C GLY A 13 -10.32 3.84 15.51
N MET A 14 -11.13 2.94 16.09
CA MET A 14 -12.55 3.23 16.31
C MET A 14 -12.65 4.56 17.07
N ARG A 15 -13.22 5.59 16.42
CA ARG A 15 -13.43 6.99 16.89
C ARG A 15 -12.47 8.07 16.37
N GLY A 16 -11.87 7.91 15.19
CA GLY A 16 -11.26 9.03 14.46
C GLY A 16 -10.09 9.68 15.20
N ARG A 17 -9.35 8.87 15.97
CA ARG A 17 -8.04 9.24 16.50
C ARG A 17 -7.00 8.37 15.83
N ASP A 18 -5.86 8.98 15.56
CA ASP A 18 -4.65 8.28 15.18
C ASP A 18 -4.27 7.32 16.32
N SER A 19 -4.47 6.02 16.11
CA SER A 19 -4.06 5.00 17.07
C SER A 19 -2.54 4.80 17.07
N GLY A 20 -1.84 5.29 16.05
CA GLY A 20 -0.46 4.89 15.77
C GLY A 20 -0.33 3.44 15.30
N ASP A 21 -1.46 2.71 15.18
CA ASP A 21 -1.50 1.32 14.72
C ASP A 21 -1.21 1.26 13.21
N ARG A 22 -0.38 0.29 12.83
CA ARG A 22 0.14 0.15 11.46
C ARG A 22 0.00 -1.30 10.99
N ILE A 23 -0.39 -1.47 9.73
CA ILE A 23 -0.28 -2.74 9.02
C ILE A 23 0.72 -2.58 7.90
N TYR A 24 1.70 -3.48 7.84
CA TYR A 24 2.71 -3.54 6.79
C TYR A 24 2.35 -4.67 5.83
N LEU A 25 2.29 -4.33 4.55
CA LEU A 25 2.16 -5.27 3.44
C LEU A 25 3.53 -5.39 2.78
N TYR A 26 4.11 -6.58 2.86
CA TYR A 26 5.48 -6.86 2.45
C TYR A 26 5.54 -7.62 1.13
N THR A 27 6.60 -7.38 0.35
CA THR A 27 7.02 -8.23 -0.76
C THR A 27 8.53 -8.45 -0.79
N HIS A 28 8.95 -9.64 -1.22
CA HIS A 28 10.37 -10.00 -1.41
C HIS A 28 10.90 -9.70 -2.82
N TRP A 29 10.03 -9.55 -3.82
CA TRP A 29 10.41 -9.58 -5.24
C TRP A 29 9.85 -8.43 -6.09
N ARG A 30 9.08 -7.51 -5.49
CA ARG A 30 8.35 -6.47 -6.24
C ARG A 30 8.43 -5.08 -5.58
N GLY A 31 9.40 -4.86 -4.71
CA GLY A 31 9.60 -3.62 -3.96
C GLY A 31 9.61 -2.37 -4.85
N SER A 32 10.36 -2.38 -5.95
CA SER A 32 10.46 -1.23 -6.85
C SER A 32 9.19 -0.97 -7.65
N GLY A 33 8.33 -1.98 -7.79
CA GLY A 33 7.04 -1.90 -8.49
C GLY A 33 5.85 -1.58 -7.58
N LEU A 34 6.04 -1.52 -6.26
CA LEU A 34 4.97 -1.18 -5.30
C LEU A 34 4.24 0.13 -5.60
N PRO A 35 4.88 1.21 -6.09
CA PRO A 35 4.21 2.46 -6.39
C PRO A 35 3.11 2.30 -7.46
N ASP A 36 3.43 1.65 -8.57
CA ASP A 36 2.47 1.38 -9.66
C ASP A 36 1.36 0.42 -9.21
N ILE A 37 1.72 -0.60 -8.43
CA ILE A 37 0.78 -1.55 -7.85
C ILE A 37 -0.20 -0.84 -6.91
N LEU A 38 0.30 0.06 -6.05
CA LEU A 38 -0.51 0.85 -5.14
C LEU A 38 -1.43 1.78 -5.92
N ALA A 39 -0.93 2.47 -6.95
CA ALA A 39 -1.74 3.35 -7.79
C ALA A 39 -2.89 2.58 -8.45
N ALA A 40 -2.63 1.41 -9.03
CA ALA A 40 -3.65 0.55 -9.62
C ALA A 40 -4.69 0.08 -8.59
N ALA A 41 -4.25 -0.25 -7.37
CA ALA A 41 -5.14 -0.63 -6.27
C ALA A 41 -6.04 0.55 -5.83
N LEU A 42 -5.48 1.76 -5.72
CA LEU A 42 -6.19 2.98 -5.33
C LEU A 42 -7.22 3.40 -6.39
N ALA A 43 -6.86 3.33 -7.67
CA ALA A 43 -7.77 3.62 -8.78
C ALA A 43 -8.97 2.68 -8.79
N ARG A 44 -8.75 1.38 -8.52
CA ARG A 44 -9.82 0.39 -8.41
C ARG A 44 -10.66 0.54 -7.14
N SER A 45 -10.08 1.01 -6.04
CA SER A 45 -10.74 1.05 -4.73
C SER A 45 -11.70 2.23 -4.56
N GLY A 46 -11.47 3.36 -5.27
CA GLY A 46 -12.37 4.52 -5.45
C GLY A 46 -13.20 4.95 -4.23
N ASN A 47 -14.29 4.23 -3.94
CA ASN A 47 -15.19 4.49 -2.82
C ASN A 47 -14.74 3.93 -1.45
N ARG A 48 -13.54 3.35 -1.35
CA ARG A 48 -13.01 2.71 -0.13
C ARG A 48 -11.78 3.39 0.46
N TRP A 49 -11.42 4.58 0.00
CA TRP A 49 -10.24 5.30 0.47
C TRP A 49 -10.24 5.60 1.97
N ASN A 50 -11.43 5.74 2.56
CA ASN A 50 -11.64 6.03 3.98
C ASN A 50 -11.88 4.77 4.84
N ASP A 51 -11.71 3.57 4.27
CA ASP A 51 -12.03 2.29 4.92
C ASP A 51 -10.77 1.42 4.98
N ALA A 52 -9.90 1.70 5.95
CA ALA A 52 -8.55 1.14 6.03
C ALA A 52 -8.49 -0.40 5.95
N PRO A 53 -9.36 -1.19 6.63
CA PRO A 53 -9.36 -2.65 6.48
C PRO A 53 -9.69 -3.11 5.06
N TYR A 54 -10.65 -2.47 4.39
CA TYR A 54 -11.02 -2.82 3.02
C TYR A 54 -9.99 -2.31 2.01
N LEU A 55 -9.42 -1.13 2.22
CA LEU A 55 -8.35 -0.62 1.37
C LEU A 55 -7.11 -1.53 1.45
N ALA A 56 -6.73 -1.96 2.66
CA ALA A 56 -5.66 -2.93 2.87
C ALA A 56 -5.89 -4.23 2.10
N ARG A 57 -7.11 -4.75 2.12
CA ARG A 57 -7.49 -5.92 1.32
C ARG A 57 -7.30 -5.67 -0.18
N VAL A 58 -7.74 -4.51 -0.70
CA VAL A 58 -7.63 -4.20 -2.14
C VAL A 58 -6.17 -4.05 -2.57
N ILE A 59 -5.34 -3.40 -1.76
CA ILE A 59 -3.90 -3.25 -1.99
C ILE A 59 -3.22 -4.61 -1.97
N PHE A 60 -3.42 -5.40 -0.91
CA PHE A 60 -2.78 -6.70 -0.81
C PHE A 60 -3.20 -7.64 -1.94
N ARG A 61 -4.48 -7.62 -2.33
CA ARG A 61 -4.96 -8.40 -3.48
C ARG A 61 -4.29 -7.98 -4.79
N GLU A 62 -3.95 -6.71 -4.95
CA GLU A 62 -3.22 -6.25 -6.12
C GLU A 62 -1.78 -6.72 -6.11
N MET A 63 -1.11 -6.64 -4.96
CA MET A 63 0.27 -7.12 -4.80
C MET A 63 0.45 -8.59 -5.19
N ILE A 64 -0.48 -9.45 -4.74
CA ILE A 64 -0.42 -10.90 -4.95
C ILE A 64 -1.09 -11.38 -6.25
N ARG A 65 -1.51 -10.48 -7.14
CA ARG A 65 -2.21 -10.86 -8.37
C ARG A 65 -1.34 -11.82 -9.21
N GLY A 66 -1.86 -13.01 -9.47
CA GLY A 66 -1.16 -14.08 -10.19
C GLY A 66 -0.34 -15.03 -9.30
N ASP A 67 -0.35 -14.82 -7.99
CA ASP A 67 0.33 -15.64 -6.97
C ASP A 67 -0.54 -15.82 -5.72
N GLU A 68 -1.87 -15.88 -5.90
CA GLU A 68 -2.82 -15.92 -4.77
C GLU A 68 -2.68 -17.13 -3.85
N GLU A 69 -2.22 -18.26 -4.37
CA GLU A 69 -2.00 -19.50 -3.61
C GLU A 69 -0.53 -19.66 -3.16
N GLY A 70 0.30 -18.64 -3.42
CA GLY A 70 1.70 -18.62 -3.02
C GLY A 70 1.85 -18.61 -1.50
N VAL A 71 2.81 -19.39 -0.99
CA VAL A 71 3.10 -19.50 0.45
C VAL A 71 4.32 -18.68 0.89
N ALA A 72 4.94 -17.97 -0.05
CA ALA A 72 6.15 -17.19 0.17
C ALA A 72 6.14 -15.94 -0.74
N GLY A 73 7.05 -14.99 -0.48
CA GLY A 73 7.23 -13.81 -1.33
C GLY A 73 6.39 -12.60 -0.94
N PHE A 74 5.27 -12.78 -0.24
CA PHE A 74 4.43 -11.70 0.31
C PHE A 74 4.10 -11.96 1.78
N GLY A 75 3.82 -10.90 2.54
CA GLY A 75 3.50 -11.00 3.96
C GLY A 75 2.66 -9.85 4.49
N ILE A 76 2.06 -10.08 5.66
CA ILE A 76 1.29 -9.09 6.42
C ILE A 76 1.84 -9.10 7.85
N SER A 77 2.17 -7.92 8.39
CA SER A 77 2.72 -7.78 9.74
C SER A 77 2.28 -6.47 10.40
N THR A 78 2.50 -6.38 11.70
CA THR A 78 2.31 -5.14 12.50
C THR A 78 3.61 -4.34 12.66
N TYR A 79 4.67 -4.76 11.98
CA TYR A 79 6.01 -4.17 12.03
C TYR A 79 6.67 -4.27 10.65
N GLU A 80 7.60 -3.37 10.38
CA GLU A 80 8.36 -3.32 9.14
C GLU A 80 9.17 -4.61 8.92
N GLN A 81 9.10 -5.17 7.71
CA GLN A 81 9.95 -6.27 7.25
C GLN A 81 11.18 -5.73 6.50
N ASP A 82 12.10 -6.61 6.07
CA ASP A 82 13.26 -6.21 5.26
C ASP A 82 12.85 -5.29 4.08
N ASN A 83 13.66 -4.29 3.79
CA ASN A 83 13.26 -3.18 2.92
C ASN A 83 14.45 -2.61 2.14
N GLU A 84 14.26 -2.44 0.83
CA GLU A 84 15.28 -1.94 -0.11
C GLU A 84 14.78 -0.73 -0.91
N ASN A 85 13.51 -0.36 -0.78
CA ASN A 85 12.82 0.70 -1.52
C ASN A 85 12.15 1.71 -0.57
N ALA A 86 11.71 2.87 -1.07
CA ALA A 86 10.95 3.81 -0.26
C ALA A 86 9.67 3.17 0.28
N ILE A 87 9.40 3.34 1.58
CA ILE A 87 8.17 2.86 2.19
C ILE A 87 7.02 3.77 1.75
N LEU A 88 5.92 3.15 1.30
CA LEU A 88 4.70 3.87 0.92
C LEU A 88 3.75 3.92 2.11
N GLU A 89 3.66 5.08 2.76
CA GLU A 89 2.72 5.33 3.86
C GLU A 89 1.37 5.77 3.31
N VAL A 90 0.35 4.94 3.53
CA VAL A 90 -1.04 5.15 3.13
C VAL A 90 -1.83 5.65 4.33
N ASP A 91 -2.27 6.89 4.28
CA ASP A 91 -3.15 7.52 5.26
C ASP A 91 -4.58 7.57 4.70
N CYS A 92 -5.48 6.75 5.26
CA CYS A 92 -6.87 6.68 4.82
C CYS A 92 -7.71 7.87 5.29
N ASP A 93 -7.34 8.52 6.40
CA ASP A 93 -8.06 9.68 6.94
C ASP A 93 -7.78 10.92 6.11
N LYS A 94 -6.51 11.10 5.71
CA LYS A 94 -6.07 12.19 4.84
C LYS A 94 -6.19 11.86 3.36
N GLN A 95 -6.38 10.59 3.02
CA GLN A 95 -6.44 10.07 1.65
C GLN A 95 -5.18 10.43 0.84
N GLU A 96 -4.01 10.11 1.40
CA GLU A 96 -2.71 10.42 0.80
C GLU A 96 -1.72 9.25 0.90
N VAL A 97 -0.78 9.21 -0.05
CA VAL A 97 0.42 8.38 -0.01
C VAL A 97 1.62 9.30 0.20
N ASN A 98 2.35 9.17 1.32
CA ASN A 98 3.53 10.00 1.62
C ASN A 98 3.28 11.52 1.46
N GLY A 99 2.09 12.01 1.81
CA GLY A 99 1.69 13.42 1.65
C GLY A 99 1.17 13.81 0.26
N VAL A 100 1.07 12.87 -0.68
CA VAL A 100 0.49 13.06 -2.01
C VAL A 100 -0.93 12.52 -2.02
N ALA A 101 -1.92 13.38 -2.30
CA ALA A 101 -3.32 12.98 -2.40
C ALA A 101 -3.52 11.81 -3.39
N PHE A 102 -4.38 10.86 -3.05
CA PHE A 102 -4.58 9.63 -3.83
C PHE A 102 -4.88 9.87 -5.32
N ASP A 103 -5.71 10.86 -5.64
CA ASP A 103 -6.03 11.23 -7.03
C ASP A 103 -4.79 11.69 -7.82
N LYS A 104 -3.93 12.49 -7.19
CA LYS A 104 -2.67 12.95 -7.79
C LYS A 104 -1.67 11.80 -7.92
N PHE A 105 -1.58 10.94 -6.90
CA PHE A 105 -0.73 9.77 -6.93
C PHE A 105 -1.14 8.84 -8.09
N ILE A 106 -2.43 8.48 -8.19
CA ILE A 106 -2.97 7.68 -9.29
C ILE A 106 -2.60 8.30 -10.65
N LYS A 107 -2.90 9.59 -10.83
CA LYS A 107 -2.65 10.27 -12.11
C LYS A 107 -1.17 10.25 -12.52
N ALA A 108 -0.26 10.49 -11.58
CA ALA A 108 1.17 10.45 -11.85
C ALA A 108 1.63 9.08 -12.39
N HIS A 109 1.04 8.01 -11.87
CA HIS A 109 1.36 6.64 -12.27
C HIS A 109 0.64 6.14 -13.54
N GLU A 110 -0.51 6.73 -13.90
CA GLU A 110 -1.15 6.49 -15.19
C GLU A 110 -0.41 7.16 -16.36
N GLU A 111 0.23 8.30 -16.11
CA GLU A 111 0.92 9.11 -17.12
C GLU A 111 2.44 8.81 -17.22
N GLY A 112 2.98 7.90 -16.41
CA GLY A 112 4.40 7.55 -16.37
C GLY A 112 5.30 8.66 -15.80
N GLY A 113 4.76 9.53 -14.93
CA GLY A 113 5.50 10.60 -14.26
C GLY A 113 6.32 10.11 -13.06
N ASN A 114 7.42 10.81 -12.75
CA ASN A 114 8.15 10.63 -11.50
C ASN A 114 7.37 11.29 -10.34
N TRP A 115 7.21 10.56 -9.24
CA TRP A 115 6.47 10.93 -8.03
C TRP A 115 7.43 11.05 -6.83
#